data_AF-A0A183VH43-F1
#
_entry.id   AF-A0A183VH43-F1
#
_cell.length_a   1.000
_cell.length_b   1.000
_cell.length_c   1.000
_cell.angle_alpha   90.00
_cell.angle_beta   90.00
_cell.angle_gamma   90.00
#
_symmetry.space_group_name_H-M   'P 1'
#
loop_
_entity.id
_entity.type
_entity.pdbx_description
1 polymer ?
#
loop_
_entity_poly.entity_id
_entity_poly.type
_entity_poly.pdbx_seq_one_letter_code
_entity_poly.pdbx_strand_id
1 'polypeptide(L)'
;MSNDINVWRVLYQRVFEYTMPLFHPGHGKFEFRELSRWKDSKNPWKDSFFQLRNGIHVRPRRAHLYEGQKGRSMLHFERLELALRFLEARPDREKLIFLHSGHYFPEPIIIDSPVQIIGASKCF
;
A
#
# COMPACT_ATOMS: atom_id res chain seq x y z
N MET A 1 -8.40 18.93 1.79
CA MET A 1 -7.40 18.31 2.70
C MET A 1 -6.18 19.20 2.74
N SER A 2 -5.59 19.42 3.93
CA SER A 2 -4.35 20.19 4.12
C SER A 2 -3.18 19.63 3.30
N ASN A 3 -2.23 20.46 2.86
CA ASN A 3 -1.00 20.03 2.19
C ASN A 3 0.21 19.93 3.14
N ASP A 4 -0.04 19.96 4.45
CA ASP A 4 0.99 19.88 5.49
C ASP A 4 1.83 18.59 5.39
N ILE A 5 3.15 18.74 5.31
CA ILE A 5 4.10 17.63 5.13
C ILE A 5 4.06 16.66 6.30
N ASN A 6 3.97 17.14 7.54
CA ASN A 6 3.96 16.30 8.73
C ASN A 6 2.67 15.50 8.85
N VAL A 7 1.52 16.12 8.52
CA VAL A 7 0.23 15.43 8.48
C VAL A 7 0.26 14.30 7.45
N TRP A 8 0.77 14.54 6.25
CA TRP A 8 0.87 13.51 5.22
C TRP A 8 1.90 12.44 5.55
N ARG A 9 3.04 12.79 6.17
CA ARG A 9 4.01 11.82 6.67
C ARG A 9 3.38 10.86 7.68
N VAL A 10 2.72 11.39 8.71
CA VAL A 10 2.09 10.58 9.76
C VAL A 10 0.99 9.69 9.19
N LEU A 11 0.16 10.23 8.29
CA LEU A 11 -0.85 9.44 7.58
C LEU A 11 -0.21 8.32 6.75
N TYR A 12 0.80 8.64 5.95
CA TYR A 12 1.50 7.71 5.09
C TYR A 12 2.14 6.58 5.89
N GLN A 13 2.91 6.92 6.93
CA GLN A 13 3.56 5.96 7.82
C GLN A 13 2.54 5.05 8.53
N ARG A 14 1.36 5.58 8.90
CA ARG A 14 0.30 4.76 9.49
C ARG A 14 -0.31 3.76 8.52
N VAL A 15 -0.34 4.09 7.22
CA VAL A 15 -0.98 3.30 6.17
C VAL A 15 -0.03 2.26 5.59
N PHE A 16 1.17 2.69 5.18
CA PHE A 16 2.13 1.84 4.47
C PHE A 16 3.29 1.34 5.35
N GLU A 17 3.43 1.85 6.58
CA GLU A 17 4.48 1.47 7.54
C GLU A 17 5.92 1.80 7.13
N TYR A 18 6.13 2.38 5.94
CA TYR A 18 7.44 2.84 5.48
C TYR A 18 7.89 4.13 6.15
N THR A 19 9.19 4.21 6.44
CA THR A 19 9.86 5.39 6.99
C THR A 19 10.29 6.41 5.93
N MET A 20 10.09 6.10 4.65
CA MET A 20 10.38 6.96 3.49
C MET A 20 9.31 6.79 2.40
N PRO A 21 8.98 7.82 1.60
CA PRO A 21 8.03 7.66 0.50
C PRO A 21 8.52 6.69 -0.56
N LEU A 22 7.65 5.77 -0.97
CA LEU A 22 7.87 4.87 -2.09
C LEU A 22 7.39 5.54 -3.38
N PHE A 23 8.32 5.86 -4.28
CA PHE A 23 8.04 6.40 -5.59
C PHE A 23 7.64 5.28 -6.55
N HIS A 24 6.48 5.43 -7.20
CA HIS A 24 5.92 4.48 -8.13
C HIS A 24 5.59 5.18 -9.47
N PRO A 25 6.57 5.29 -10.39
CA PRO A 25 6.41 6.00 -11.66
C PRO A 25 5.64 5.19 -12.72
N GLY A 26 5.35 3.93 -12.46
CA GLY A 26 4.64 3.06 -13.38
C GLY A 26 4.73 1.59 -12.97
N HIS A 27 3.99 0.75 -13.69
CA HIS A 27 3.84 -0.67 -13.38
C HIS A 27 5.18 -1.38 -13.18
N GLY A 28 5.30 -2.13 -12.08
CA GLY A 28 6.48 -2.90 -11.71
C GLY A 28 7.67 -2.06 -11.21
N LYS A 29 7.54 -0.74 -11.10
CA LYS A 29 8.64 0.16 -10.70
C LYS A 29 8.39 0.78 -9.35
N PHE A 30 9.31 0.56 -8.42
CA PHE A 30 9.24 1.09 -7.06
C PHE A 30 10.62 1.54 -6.61
N GLU A 31 10.71 2.74 -6.04
CA GLU A 31 11.95 3.30 -5.51
C GLU A 31 11.68 3.98 -4.18
N PHE A 32 12.29 3.48 -3.12
CA PHE A 32 12.39 4.20 -1.86
C PHE A 32 13.27 5.43 -2.10
N ARG A 33 12.63 6.61 -2.16
CA ARG A 33 13.26 7.83 -2.65
C ARG A 33 13.26 8.92 -1.59
N GLU A 34 14.45 9.42 -1.27
CA GLU A 34 14.65 10.56 -0.37
C GLU A 34 13.86 11.78 -0.81
N LEU A 35 13.37 12.58 0.15
CA LEU A 35 12.52 13.74 -0.12
C LEU A 35 13.16 14.74 -1.09
N SER A 36 14.49 14.92 -1.01
CA SER A 36 15.29 15.79 -1.89
C SER A 36 15.27 15.37 -3.37
N ARG A 37 15.00 14.09 -3.66
CA ARG A 37 15.01 13.51 -5.02
C ARG A 37 13.64 13.56 -5.71
N TRP A 38 12.59 14.00 -5.04
CA TRP A 38 11.25 14.19 -5.62
C TRP A 38 11.15 15.55 -6.32
N LYS A 39 11.67 15.63 -7.55
CA LYS A 39 11.57 16.82 -8.39
C LYS A 39 10.10 17.25 -8.55
N ASP A 40 9.86 18.55 -8.47
CA ASP A 40 8.53 19.18 -8.66
C ASP A 40 7.45 18.81 -7.63
N SER A 41 7.79 18.01 -6.61
CA SER A 41 6.88 17.67 -5.52
C SER A 41 6.94 18.71 -4.39
N LYS A 42 5.79 19.25 -4.01
CA LYS A 42 5.65 20.06 -2.80
C LYS A 42 5.45 19.21 -1.54
N ASN A 43 5.09 17.93 -1.71
CA ASN A 43 4.83 17.01 -0.61
C ASN A 43 4.99 15.55 -1.08
N PRO A 44 6.21 14.99 -1.01
CA PRO A 44 6.50 13.63 -1.47
C PRO A 44 5.65 12.54 -0.79
N TRP A 45 5.29 12.73 0.49
CA TRP A 45 4.42 11.81 1.23
C TRP A 45 3.03 11.74 0.64
N LYS A 46 2.46 12.90 0.30
CA LYS A 46 1.17 13.01 -0.35
C LYS A 46 1.23 12.39 -1.75
N ASP A 47 2.22 12.75 -2.56
CA ASP A 47 2.31 12.28 -3.94
C ASP A 47 2.48 10.75 -3.99
N SER A 48 3.35 10.20 -3.13
CA SER A 48 3.48 8.75 -2.94
C SER A 48 2.16 8.12 -2.49
N PHE A 49 1.45 8.72 -1.53
CA PHE A 49 0.15 8.22 -1.09
C PHE A 49 -0.83 8.11 -2.27
N PHE A 50 -0.91 9.12 -3.15
CA PHE A 50 -1.82 9.11 -4.28
C PHE A 50 -1.42 8.10 -5.37
N GLN A 51 -0.13 7.83 -5.55
CA GLN A 51 0.35 6.76 -6.42
C GLN A 51 -0.07 5.37 -5.90
N LEU A 52 -0.11 5.19 -4.57
CA LEU A 52 -0.24 3.87 -3.93
C LEU A 52 -1.64 3.55 -3.38
N ARG A 53 -2.49 4.56 -3.13
CA ARG A 53 -3.79 4.44 -2.41
C ARG A 53 -4.78 3.42 -2.98
N ASN A 54 -4.56 2.98 -4.22
CA ASN A 54 -5.41 2.03 -4.92
C ASN A 54 -4.99 0.58 -4.71
N GLY A 55 -3.80 0.33 -4.16
CA GLY A 55 -3.34 -1.00 -3.81
C GLY A 55 -4.11 -1.59 -2.63
N ILE A 56 -4.07 -2.91 -2.53
CA ILE A 56 -4.79 -3.67 -1.51
C ILE A 56 -3.87 -3.96 -0.35
N HIS A 57 -4.34 -3.69 0.87
CA HIS A 57 -3.61 -4.04 2.07
C HIS A 57 -3.97 -5.45 2.53
N VAL A 58 -2.99 -6.34 2.65
CA VAL A 58 -3.18 -7.63 3.31
C VAL A 58 -2.54 -7.55 4.68
N ARG A 59 -3.36 -7.63 5.73
CA ARG A 59 -2.93 -7.44 7.12
C ARG A 59 -3.73 -8.32 8.09
N PRO A 60 -3.23 -9.52 8.45
CA PRO A 60 -3.96 -10.45 9.30
C PRO A 60 -4.27 -9.88 10.69
N ARG A 61 -5.46 -10.14 11.23
CA ARG A 61 -5.87 -9.79 12.61
C ARG A 61 -5.87 -8.29 12.91
N ARG A 62 -6.02 -7.44 11.89
CA ARG A 62 -5.97 -5.97 12.01
C ARG A 62 -7.14 -5.26 11.31
N ALA A 63 -8.27 -5.96 11.09
CA ALA A 63 -9.48 -5.40 10.48
C ALA A 63 -9.98 -4.12 11.17
N HIS A 64 -9.89 -4.06 12.52
CA HIS A 64 -10.27 -2.90 13.33
C HIS A 64 -9.57 -1.57 12.93
N LEU A 65 -8.43 -1.61 12.22
CA LEU A 65 -7.76 -0.40 11.73
C LEU A 65 -8.50 0.25 10.55
N TYR A 66 -9.30 -0.53 9.84
CA TYR A 66 -10.02 -0.16 8.62
C TYR A 66 -11.51 0.06 8.88
N GLU A 67 -12.05 -0.51 9.96
CA GLU A 67 -13.41 -0.27 10.43
C GLU A 67 -13.65 1.21 10.80
N GLY A 68 -14.81 1.76 10.42
CA GLY A 68 -15.22 3.12 10.78
C GLY A 68 -14.50 4.26 10.05
N GLN A 69 -13.59 3.98 9.12
CA GLN A 69 -12.88 4.98 8.29
C GLN A 69 -13.82 5.56 7.19
N LYS A 70 -14.87 6.30 7.58
CA LYS A 70 -15.73 7.02 6.61
C LYS A 70 -14.88 8.02 5.80
N GLY A 71 -14.80 7.79 4.48
CA GLY A 71 -14.07 8.66 3.53
C GLY A 71 -12.61 8.28 3.25
N ARG A 72 -12.07 7.25 3.90
CA ARG A 72 -10.75 6.66 3.56
C ARG A 72 -10.97 5.19 3.20
N SER A 73 -11.45 4.95 1.98
CA SER A 73 -11.69 3.59 1.48
C SER A 73 -10.35 2.94 1.11
N MET A 74 -9.59 2.50 2.11
CA MET A 74 -8.46 1.60 1.91
C MET A 74 -8.99 0.18 1.93
N LEU A 75 -8.81 -0.54 0.83
CA LEU A 75 -9.22 -1.93 0.74
C LEU A 75 -8.26 -2.81 1.54
N HIS A 76 -8.82 -3.65 2.39
CA HIS A 76 -8.08 -4.54 3.26
C HIS A 76 -8.63 -5.97 3.20
N PHE A 77 -7.73 -6.94 3.29
CA PHE A 77 -8.05 -8.35 3.52
C PHE A 77 -7.17 -8.92 4.61
N GLU A 78 -7.70 -9.88 5.37
CA GLU A 78 -6.90 -10.64 6.33
C GLU A 78 -6.04 -11.71 5.68
N ARG A 79 -6.41 -12.14 4.45
CA ARG A 79 -5.80 -13.28 3.75
C ARG A 79 -5.40 -12.90 2.34
N LEU A 80 -4.23 -13.35 1.92
CA LEU A 80 -3.67 -13.02 0.62
C LEU A 80 -4.52 -13.62 -0.52
N GLU A 81 -5.00 -14.85 -0.35
CA GLU A 81 -5.86 -15.51 -1.34
C GLU A 81 -7.15 -14.71 -1.65
N LEU A 82 -7.72 -14.03 -0.66
CA LEU A 82 -8.91 -13.20 -0.86
C LEU A 82 -8.59 -11.93 -1.64
N ALA A 83 -7.44 -11.32 -1.37
CA ALA A 83 -6.96 -10.17 -2.14
C ALA A 83 -6.66 -10.54 -3.59
N LEU A 84 -6.03 -11.70 -3.83
CA LEU A 84 -5.76 -12.21 -5.19
C LEU A 84 -7.06 -12.43 -5.96
N ARG A 85 -8.04 -13.15 -5.39
CA ARG A 85 -9.36 -13.34 -6.01
C ARG A 85 -10.08 -12.03 -6.32
N PHE A 86 -9.97 -11.04 -5.43
CA PHE A 86 -10.56 -9.72 -5.64
C PHE A 86 -9.93 -8.98 -6.83
N LEU A 87 -8.61 -9.13 -7.02
CA LEU A 87 -7.87 -8.53 -8.13
C LEU A 87 -8.14 -9.25 -9.46
N GLU A 88 -8.29 -10.58 -9.45
CA GLU A 88 -8.68 -11.33 -10.66
C GLU A 88 -10.03 -10.88 -11.21
N ALA A 89 -10.99 -10.55 -10.34
CA ALA A 89 -12.28 -10.02 -10.75
C ALA A 89 -12.21 -8.58 -11.32
N ARG A 90 -11.03 -7.94 -11.35
CA ARG A 90 -10.81 -6.54 -11.79
C ARG A 90 -9.56 -6.40 -12.66
N PRO A 91 -9.57 -6.96 -13.87
CA PRO A 91 -8.41 -6.97 -14.76
C PRO A 91 -8.01 -5.57 -15.28
N ASP A 92 -8.90 -4.58 -15.16
CA ASP A 92 -8.71 -3.19 -15.57
C ASP A 92 -7.83 -2.38 -14.60
N ARG A 93 -7.57 -2.91 -13.40
CA ARG A 93 -6.82 -2.23 -12.35
C ARG A 93 -5.44 -2.82 -12.17
N GLU A 94 -4.50 -1.98 -11.77
CA GLU A 94 -3.20 -2.45 -11.33
C GLU A 94 -3.35 -3.42 -10.14
N LYS A 95 -2.78 -4.63 -10.32
CA LYS A 95 -2.76 -5.68 -9.31
C LYS A 95 -1.60 -5.43 -8.34
N LEU A 96 -1.83 -4.56 -7.36
CA LEU A 96 -0.84 -4.17 -6.34
C LEU A 96 -1.32 -4.56 -4.94
N ILE A 97 -0.48 -5.30 -4.22
CA ILE A 97 -0.71 -5.74 -2.85
C ILE A 97 0.41 -5.22 -1.93
N PHE A 98 0.00 -4.59 -0.83
CA PHE A 98 0.86 -4.29 0.32
C PHE A 98 0.70 -5.41 1.35
N LEU A 99 1.73 -6.23 1.48
CA LEU A 99 1.77 -7.35 2.42
C LEU A 99 2.40 -6.88 3.73
N HIS A 100 1.58 -6.66 4.76
CA HIS A 100 2.06 -6.11 6.02
C HIS A 100 2.83 -7.14 6.88
N SER A 101 3.45 -6.69 7.96
CA SER A 101 3.98 -7.65 8.95
C SER A 101 2.87 -8.49 9.60
N GLY A 102 3.08 -9.79 9.70
CA GLY A 102 2.15 -10.74 10.31
C GLY A 102 2.46 -12.19 9.94
N HIS A 103 1.68 -13.11 10.52
CA HIS A 103 1.69 -14.53 10.11
C HIS A 103 0.56 -14.79 9.14
N TYR A 104 0.90 -15.35 7.97
CA TYR A 104 -0.01 -15.60 6.87
C TYR A 104 -0.29 -17.10 6.78
N PHE A 105 -1.56 -17.47 6.76
CA PHE A 105 -2.01 -18.85 6.58
C PHE A 105 -3.21 -18.88 5.65
N PRO A 106 -3.37 -19.94 4.84
CA PRO A 106 -2.53 -21.14 4.74
C PRO A 106 -1.31 -20.97 3.80
N GLU A 107 -0.30 -21.80 3.97
CA GLU A 107 0.77 -22.01 2.99
C GLU A 107 0.50 -23.34 2.25
N PRO A 108 0.69 -23.44 0.92
CA PRO A 108 1.32 -22.45 0.03
C PRO A 108 0.34 -21.42 -0.56
N ILE A 109 0.89 -20.27 -0.96
CA ILE A 109 0.19 -19.27 -1.78
C ILE A 109 0.32 -19.66 -3.25
N ILE A 110 -0.79 -19.64 -3.99
CA ILE A 110 -0.81 -19.88 -5.43
C ILE A 110 -0.96 -18.54 -6.15
N ILE A 111 -0.03 -18.24 -7.05
CA ILE A 111 -0.07 -17.07 -7.93
C ILE A 111 -0.19 -17.60 -9.37
N ASP A 112 -1.34 -17.39 -9.98
CA ASP A 112 -1.68 -17.86 -11.33
C ASP A 112 -1.77 -16.73 -12.36
N SER A 113 -1.59 -15.48 -11.93
CA SER A 113 -1.60 -14.30 -12.79
C SER A 113 -0.54 -13.26 -12.37
N PRO A 114 -0.18 -12.31 -13.25
CA PRO A 114 0.74 -11.23 -12.90
C PRO A 114 0.20 -10.37 -11.74
N VAL A 115 0.96 -10.27 -10.66
CA VAL A 115 0.64 -9.44 -9.49
C VAL A 115 1.91 -8.84 -8.90
N GLN A 116 1.80 -7.63 -8.36
CA GLN A 116 2.86 -6.97 -7.61
C GLN A 116 2.56 -7.12 -6.12
N ILE A 117 3.49 -7.71 -5.38
CA ILE A 117 3.38 -7.85 -3.92
C ILE A 117 4.61 -7.18 -3.31
N ILE A 118 4.38 -6.17 -2.47
CA ILE A 118 5.45 -5.43 -1.78
C ILE A 118 5.25 -5.59 -0.28
N GLY A 119 6.32 -5.94 0.42
CA GLY A 119 6.32 -5.98 1.88
C GLY A 119 6.15 -4.59 2.47
N ALA A 120 5.09 -4.38 3.24
CA ALA A 120 4.75 -3.16 3.95
C ALA A 120 5.02 -3.32 5.45
N SER A 121 6.29 -3.26 5.82
CA SER A 121 6.72 -3.31 7.22
C SER A 121 7.58 -2.10 7.53
N LYS A 122 7.72 -1.79 8.81
CA LYS A 122 8.77 -0.87 9.26
C LYS A 122 10.11 -1.48 8.86
N CYS A 123 10.76 -0.87 7.87
CA CYS A 123 12.19 -1.04 7.66
C CYS A 123 12.88 -0.34 8.84
N PHE A 124 13.70 -1.11 9.58
CA PHE A 124 14.47 -0.63 10.74
C PHE A 124 15.54 0.37 10.31
#